data_AF-A0AAI9DM01-F1
#
_entry.id   AF-A0AAI9DM01-F1
#
_cell.length_a   1.000
_cell.length_b   1.000
_cell.length_c   1.000
_cell.angle_alpha   90.00
_cell.angle_beta   90.00
_cell.angle_gamma   90.00
#
_symmetry.space_group_name_H-M   'P 1'
#
loop_
_entity.id
_entity.type
_entity.pdbx_description
1 polymer ?
#
loop_
_entity_poly.entity_id
_entity_poly.type
_entity_poly.pdbx_seq_one_letter_code
_entity_poly.pdbx_strand_id
1 'polypeptide(L)'
;MKIKLLYVTLAALLLTGCPRAGKEGEQYGARRAVFINGNNICFTADKKETLSRYNLYGGYTDNNPLLVGDFESRTYPQTCFEVHLESGLVYSTSYTLNGKNYYYTFIRDKSGNIIDLARK
;
A
#
# COMPACT_ATOMS: atom_id res chain seq x y z
N MET A 1 16.93 -25.33 -42.27
CA MET A 1 17.21 -24.37 -41.17
C MET A 1 16.11 -23.29 -41.00
N LYS A 2 14.85 -23.55 -41.38
CA LYS A 2 13.75 -22.55 -41.29
C LYS A 2 12.76 -22.82 -40.15
N ILE A 3 12.59 -24.09 -39.75
CA ILE A 3 11.68 -24.51 -38.67
C ILE A 3 12.16 -24.03 -37.30
N LYS A 4 13.49 -24.03 -37.04
CA LYS A 4 14.05 -23.54 -35.76
C LYS A 4 13.77 -22.06 -35.50
N LEU A 5 13.68 -21.22 -36.54
CA LEU A 5 13.46 -19.79 -36.40
C LEU A 5 12.02 -19.47 -35.98
N LEU A 6 11.04 -20.30 -36.41
CA LEU A 6 9.62 -20.14 -36.10
C LEU A 6 9.30 -20.44 -34.63
N TYR A 7 10.01 -21.39 -34.03
CA TYR A 7 9.86 -21.71 -32.60
C TYR A 7 10.41 -20.60 -31.70
N VAL A 8 11.49 -19.94 -32.12
CA VAL A 8 12.10 -18.83 -31.36
C VAL A 8 11.19 -17.60 -31.35
N THR A 9 10.51 -17.29 -32.46
CA THR A 9 9.58 -16.16 -32.53
C THR A 9 8.29 -16.40 -31.74
N LEU A 10 7.76 -17.63 -31.73
CA LEU A 10 6.58 -17.97 -30.94
C LEU A 10 6.87 -17.99 -29.42
N ALA A 11 8.07 -18.42 -29.02
CA ALA A 11 8.51 -18.36 -27.63
C ALA A 11 8.69 -16.91 -27.12
N ALA A 12 9.14 -15.99 -27.98
CA ALA A 12 9.32 -14.58 -27.61
C ALA A 12 8.00 -13.86 -27.29
N LEU A 13 6.90 -14.22 -27.97
CA LEU A 13 5.55 -13.66 -27.72
C LEU A 13 4.93 -14.13 -26.39
N LEU A 14 5.35 -15.30 -25.89
CA LEU A 14 4.91 -15.82 -24.58
C LEU A 14 5.68 -15.23 -23.40
N LEU A 15 6.85 -14.64 -23.64
CA LEU A 15 7.69 -14.02 -22.61
C LEU A 15 7.33 -12.55 -22.35
N THR A 16 6.63 -11.90 -23.28
CA THR A 16 6.08 -10.57 -23.05
C THR A 16 4.70 -10.72 -22.41
N GLY A 17 4.65 -10.95 -21.10
CA GLY A 17 3.40 -10.76 -20.35
C GLY A 17 2.91 -9.34 -20.59
N CYS A 18 1.79 -9.16 -21.31
CA CYS A 18 1.19 -7.85 -21.49
C CYS A 18 0.74 -7.32 -20.11
N PRO A 19 1.32 -6.23 -19.58
CA PRO A 19 0.76 -5.60 -18.40
C PRO A 19 -0.68 -5.18 -18.74
N ARG A 20 -1.64 -5.70 -17.98
CA ARG A 20 -3.04 -5.32 -18.15
C ARG A 20 -3.17 -3.86 -17.70
N ALA A 21 -3.38 -2.96 -18.66
CA ALA A 21 -3.57 -1.54 -18.39
C ALA A 21 -4.67 -1.34 -17.31
N GLY A 22 -4.39 -0.50 -16.32
CA GLY A 22 -5.29 -0.21 -15.20
C GLY A 22 -5.22 -1.19 -14.04
N LYS A 23 -4.29 -2.15 -14.07
CA LYS A 23 -4.00 -3.08 -12.97
C LYS A 23 -2.62 -2.86 -12.35
N GLU A 24 -1.95 -1.75 -12.71
CA GLU A 24 -0.69 -1.36 -12.11
C GLU A 24 -0.86 -1.21 -10.59
N GLY A 25 -0.29 -2.15 -9.83
CA GLY A 25 -0.33 -2.14 -8.37
C GLY A 25 -1.37 -3.06 -7.73
N GLU A 26 -2.10 -3.89 -8.48
CA GLU A 26 -2.95 -4.95 -7.90
C GLU A 26 -2.15 -5.91 -7.01
N GLN A 27 -0.85 -6.08 -7.31
CA GLN A 27 0.12 -6.80 -6.49
C GLN A 27 0.26 -6.25 -5.05
N TYR A 28 -0.10 -4.99 -4.81
CA TYR A 28 -0.06 -4.33 -3.48
C TYR A 28 -1.40 -4.37 -2.74
N GLY A 29 -2.45 -4.93 -3.34
CA GLY A 29 -3.79 -4.99 -2.76
C GLY A 29 -4.73 -3.88 -3.24
N ALA A 30 -5.89 -3.76 -2.59
CA ALA A 30 -6.89 -2.75 -2.94
C ALA A 30 -6.57 -1.40 -2.30
N ARG A 31 -6.77 -0.31 -3.02
CA ARG A 31 -6.61 1.02 -2.42
C ARG A 31 -7.70 1.27 -1.38
N ARG A 32 -7.32 1.66 -0.17
CA ARG A 32 -8.26 2.02 0.91
C ARG A 32 -7.60 2.99 1.88
N ALA A 33 -8.24 4.13 2.12
CA ALA A 33 -7.75 5.13 3.06
C ALA A 33 -7.73 4.61 4.51
N VAL A 34 -6.71 5.01 5.26
CA VAL A 34 -6.67 4.86 6.72
C VAL A 34 -7.26 6.11 7.39
N PHE A 35 -7.72 5.98 8.63
CA PHE A 35 -8.21 7.13 9.39
C PHE A 35 -7.02 7.85 10.04
N ILE A 36 -6.93 9.16 9.85
CA ILE A 36 -5.84 9.99 10.37
C ILE A 36 -6.46 11.16 11.13
N ASN A 37 -6.10 11.30 12.41
CA ASN A 37 -6.52 12.41 13.26
C ASN A 37 -5.33 12.94 14.06
N GLY A 38 -4.78 14.08 13.63
CA GLY A 38 -3.53 14.61 14.17
C GLY A 38 -2.38 13.63 13.93
N ASN A 39 -1.80 13.12 15.03
CA ASN A 39 -0.74 12.12 15.00
C ASN A 39 -1.26 10.68 15.12
N ASN A 40 -2.57 10.47 15.27
CA ASN A 40 -3.13 9.13 15.38
C ASN A 40 -3.55 8.59 14.01
N ILE A 41 -3.05 7.40 13.69
CA ILE A 41 -3.39 6.67 12.46
C ILE A 41 -4.07 5.36 12.85
N CYS A 42 -5.29 5.15 12.38
CA CYS A 42 -6.00 3.88 12.53
C CYS A 42 -6.16 3.20 11.17
N PHE A 43 -5.60 2.00 11.02
CA PHE A 43 -5.73 1.21 9.78
C PHE A 43 -7.18 0.81 9.48
N THR A 44 -7.99 0.67 10.53
CA THR A 44 -9.45 0.60 10.43
C THR A 44 -10.09 1.10 11.73
N ALA A 45 -11.31 1.63 11.63
CA ALA A 45 -12.17 1.95 12.76
C ALA A 45 -13.33 0.94 12.92
N ASP A 46 -13.45 -0.05 12.01
CA ASP A 46 -14.47 -1.08 12.09
C ASP A 46 -14.04 -2.17 13.09
N LYS A 47 -14.86 -2.41 14.11
CA LYS A 47 -14.63 -3.44 15.14
C LYS A 47 -14.77 -4.87 14.61
N LYS A 48 -15.33 -5.05 13.41
CA LYS A 48 -15.48 -6.35 12.74
C LYS A 48 -14.26 -6.70 11.87
N GLU A 49 -13.32 -5.77 11.73
CA GLU A 49 -12.10 -5.97 10.95
C GLU A 49 -10.91 -6.22 11.86
N THR A 50 -10.15 -7.26 11.54
CA THR A 50 -8.92 -7.63 12.23
C THR A 50 -7.73 -7.25 11.38
N LEU A 51 -6.86 -6.41 11.93
CA LEU A 51 -5.56 -6.05 11.38
C LEU A 51 -4.53 -7.13 11.73
N SER A 52 -3.88 -7.68 10.71
CA SER A 52 -2.88 -8.74 10.88
C SER A 52 -1.47 -8.40 10.39
N ARG A 53 -1.35 -7.37 9.54
CA ARG A 53 -0.08 -6.83 9.05
C ARG A 53 -0.23 -5.35 8.77
N TYR A 54 0.79 -4.56 9.06
CA TYR A 54 0.82 -3.15 8.69
C TYR A 54 2.24 -2.64 8.54
N ASN A 55 2.42 -1.73 7.59
CA ASN A 55 3.61 -0.92 7.43
C ASN A 55 3.19 0.52 7.13
N LEU A 56 3.95 1.48 7.66
CA LEU A 56 3.89 2.90 7.29
C LEU A 56 5.29 3.37 6.96
N TYR A 57 5.46 3.97 5.79
CA TYR A 57 6.70 4.59 5.34
C TYR A 57 6.49 6.08 5.14
N GLY A 58 7.57 6.86 5.30
CA GLY A 58 7.57 8.30 5.06
C GLY A 58 8.80 8.73 4.26
N GLY A 59 8.62 9.73 3.40
CA GLY A 59 9.69 10.25 2.55
C GLY A 59 9.94 9.43 1.30
N TYR A 60 11.03 9.72 0.60
CA TYR A 60 11.42 9.05 -0.66
C TYR A 60 12.20 7.74 -0.45
N THR A 61 12.63 7.45 0.78
CA THR A 61 13.46 6.27 1.07
C THR A 61 12.66 5.25 1.86
N ASP A 62 12.17 4.21 1.19
CA ASP A 62 11.40 3.09 1.75
C ASP A 62 12.21 2.17 2.70
N ASN A 63 13.41 2.58 3.11
CA ASN A 63 14.36 1.71 3.79
C ASN A 63 14.05 1.54 5.29
N ASN A 64 13.33 2.46 5.92
CA ASN A 64 12.98 2.40 7.34
C ASN A 64 11.49 2.73 7.57
N PRO A 65 10.64 1.74 7.93
CA PRO A 65 9.24 2.00 8.25
C PRO A 65 9.11 2.78 9.56
N LEU A 66 8.17 3.74 9.58
CA LEU A 66 7.72 4.44 10.79
C LEU A 66 6.86 3.55 11.69
N LEU A 67 6.12 2.63 11.08
CA LEU A 67 5.38 1.58 11.77
C LEU A 67 5.57 0.27 11.03
N VAL A 68 5.76 -0.81 11.77
CA VAL A 68 5.77 -2.17 11.25
C VAL A 68 5.13 -3.11 12.26
N GLY A 69 4.30 -4.01 11.78
CA GLY A 69 3.77 -5.11 12.55
C GLY A 69 3.36 -6.27 11.65
N ASP A 70 3.72 -7.47 12.09
CA ASP A 70 3.51 -8.73 11.38
C ASP A 70 2.90 -9.77 12.33
N PHE A 71 2.06 -10.65 11.78
CA PHE A 71 1.37 -11.71 12.53
C PHE A 71 0.56 -11.22 13.73
N GLU A 72 -0.01 -10.03 13.58
CA GLU A 72 -0.82 -9.39 14.60
C GLU A 72 -2.27 -9.89 14.56
N SER A 73 -3.01 -9.64 15.63
CA SER A 73 -4.46 -9.83 15.66
C SER A 73 -5.07 -8.71 16.48
N ARG A 74 -5.27 -7.56 15.82
CA ARG A 74 -5.75 -6.33 16.46
C ARG A 74 -7.10 -5.94 15.87
N THR A 75 -8.04 -5.60 16.74
CA THR A 75 -9.32 -4.99 16.36
C THR A 75 -9.39 -3.58 16.93
N TYR A 76 -10.20 -2.71 16.33
CA TYR A 76 -10.35 -1.35 16.83
C TYR A 76 -10.78 -1.35 18.30
N PRO A 77 -10.11 -0.59 19.20
CA PRO A 77 -9.20 0.54 18.93
C PRO A 77 -7.70 0.21 18.84
N GLN A 78 -7.29 -1.05 18.97
CA GLN A 78 -5.87 -1.45 18.96
C GLN A 78 -5.22 -1.36 17.56
N THR A 79 -6.00 -1.00 16.54
CA THR A 79 -5.56 -0.71 15.17
C THR A 79 -5.05 0.73 14.99
N CYS A 80 -5.09 1.54 16.05
CA CYS A 80 -4.66 2.93 16.09
C CYS A 80 -3.28 3.08 16.72
N PHE A 81 -2.43 3.89 16.09
CA PHE A 81 -1.06 4.14 16.50
C PHE A 81 -0.76 5.63 16.48
N GLU A 82 0.00 6.09 17.46
CA GLU A 82 0.55 7.45 17.46
C GLU A 82 1.83 7.48 16.61
N VAL A 83 1.86 8.37 15.61
CA VAL A 83 2.96 8.55 14.68
C VAL A 83 3.21 10.03 14.47
N HIS A 84 4.47 10.44 14.54
CA HIS A 84 4.85 11.79 14.15
C HIS A 84 4.88 11.92 12.62
N LEU A 85 3.93 12.68 12.06
CA LEU A 85 3.88 12.99 10.63
C LEU A 85 4.39 14.40 10.37
N GLU A 86 5.56 14.53 9.76
CA GLU A 86 6.09 15.78 9.25
C GLU A 86 5.25 16.30 8.08
N SER A 87 5.18 17.63 7.95
CA SER A 87 4.45 18.27 6.85
C SER A 87 5.29 18.26 5.57
N GLY A 88 4.62 18.07 4.43
CA GLY A 88 5.24 18.11 3.10
C GLY A 88 5.90 16.79 2.66
N LEU A 89 5.83 15.74 3.48
CA LEU A 89 6.31 14.41 3.10
C LEU A 89 5.19 13.55 2.52
N VAL A 90 5.56 12.68 1.59
CA VAL A 90 4.71 11.59 1.10
C VAL A 90 4.80 10.44 2.08
N TYR A 91 3.65 9.91 2.45
CA TYR A 91 3.50 8.71 3.28
C TYR A 91 2.82 7.62 2.48
N SER A 92 3.25 6.39 2.70
CA SER A 92 2.64 5.20 2.10
C SER A 92 2.40 4.15 3.16
N THR A 93 1.27 3.46 3.08
CA THR A 93 0.93 2.34 3.95
C THR A 93 0.63 1.11 3.13
N SER A 94 1.05 -0.05 3.64
CA SER A 94 0.55 -1.36 3.21
C SER A 94 0.05 -2.11 4.43
N TYR A 95 -1.14 -2.70 4.37
CA TYR A 95 -1.74 -3.34 5.53
C TYR A 95 -2.73 -4.43 5.14
N THR A 96 -3.02 -5.35 6.06
CA THR A 96 -3.91 -6.49 5.83
C THR A 96 -5.06 -6.48 6.83
N LEU A 97 -6.30 -6.39 6.34
CA LEU A 97 -7.51 -6.51 7.14
C LEU A 97 -8.28 -7.77 6.72
N ASN A 98 -8.64 -8.62 7.68
CA ASN A 98 -9.38 -9.86 7.41
C ASN A 98 -8.77 -10.71 6.27
N GLY A 99 -7.43 -10.76 6.20
CA GLY A 99 -6.68 -11.49 5.18
C GLY A 99 -6.61 -10.81 3.81
N LYS A 100 -7.17 -9.60 3.64
CA LYS A 100 -7.11 -8.82 2.39
C LYS A 100 -6.10 -7.69 2.50
N ASN A 101 -5.27 -7.53 1.48
CA ASN A 101 -4.24 -6.49 1.43
C ASN A 101 -4.83 -5.18 0.92
N TYR A 102 -4.39 -4.10 1.55
CA TYR A 102 -4.76 -2.74 1.23
C TYR A 102 -3.53 -1.83 1.22
N TYR A 103 -3.64 -0.74 0.48
CA TYR A 103 -2.64 0.32 0.49
C TYR A 103 -3.27 1.71 0.47
N TYR A 104 -2.51 2.69 0.93
CA TYR A 104 -2.88 4.10 0.89
C TYR A 104 -1.64 4.98 0.80
N THR A 105 -1.73 6.08 0.05
CA THR A 105 -0.65 7.05 -0.10
C THR A 105 -1.21 8.45 0.07
N PHE A 106 -0.54 9.28 0.87
CA PHE A 106 -1.03 10.60 1.23
C PHE A 106 0.10 11.58 1.54
N ILE A 107 -0.21 12.88 1.57
CA ILE A 107 0.67 13.94 2.09
C ILE A 107 -0.02 14.61 3.27
N ARG A 108 0.73 14.95 4.31
CA ARG A 108 0.28 15.93 5.31
C ARG A 108 0.71 17.32 4.87
N ASP A 109 -0.23 18.22 4.62
CA ASP A 109 0.10 19.60 4.25
C ASP A 109 0.56 20.42 5.47
N LYS A 110 1.02 21.66 5.24
CA LYS A 110 1.50 22.56 6.32
C LYS A 110 0.41 22.97 7.31
N SER A 111 -0.86 22.86 6.94
CA SER A 111 -2.01 23.16 7.80
C SER A 111 -2.46 21.92 8.60
N GLY A 112 -1.82 20.77 8.37
CA GLY A 112 -2.16 19.49 8.99
C GLY A 112 -3.26 18.72 8.26
N ASN A 113 -3.72 19.16 7.09
CA ASN A 113 -4.69 18.42 6.30
C ASN A 113 -4.03 17.22 5.61
N ILE A 114 -4.82 16.17 5.38
CA ILE A 114 -4.38 15.00 4.62
C ILE A 114 -4.83 15.15 3.18
N ILE A 115 -3.85 15.18 2.27
CA ILE A 115 -4.07 15.18 0.83
C ILE A 115 -3.90 13.75 0.33
N ASP A 116 -4.99 13.21 -0.22
CA ASP A 116 -5.01 11.91 -0.87
C ASP A 116 -4.26 11.96 -2.22
N LEU A 117 -3.29 11.07 -2.41
CA LEU A 117 -2.47 10.98 -3.63
C LEU A 117 -2.92 9.90 -4.64
N ALA A 118 -4.20 9.50 -4.63
CA ALA A 118 -4.73 8.60 -5.65
C ALA A 118 -4.30 9.03 -7.06
N ARG A 119 -3.68 8.13 -7.85
CA ARG A 119 -3.44 8.39 -9.26
C ARG A 119 -4.79 8.58 -9.95
N LYS A 120 -4.98 9.74 -10.59
CA LYS A 120 -6.03 9.94 -11.59
C LYS A 120 -5.77 9.07 -12.81
#